data_AF-A0A2E1PQJ9-F1
#
_entry.id   AF-A0A2E1PQJ9-F1
#
_cell.length_a   1.000
_cell.length_b   1.000
_cell.length_c   1.000
_cell.angle_alpha   90.00
_cell.angle_beta   90.00
_cell.angle_gamma   90.00
#
_symmetry.space_group_name_H-M   'P 1'
#
loop_
_entity.id
_entity.type
_entity.pdbx_description
1 polymer ?
#
loop_
_entity_poly.entity_id
_entity_poly.type
_entity_poly.pdbx_seq_one_letter_code
_entity_poly.pdbx_strand_id
1 'polypeptide(L)'
;MKAIRVIENCQSNHISEEILISNEPLLLKNFVHDWPLVKEAKKSDSAVISYLRNFDAKKPLTAMTGDPSIKGRIFYNEDLSGFNFDYRRVS
;
A
#
# COMPACT_ATOMS: atom_id res chain seq x y z
N MET A 1 4.05 -18.75 13.74
CA MET A 1 4.49 -17.77 12.71
C MET A 1 6.00 -17.86 12.57
N LYS A 2 6.53 -17.93 11.34
CA LYS A 2 7.99 -17.86 11.11
C LYS A 2 8.42 -16.38 11.21
N ALA A 3 9.54 -16.10 11.86
CA ALA A 3 10.11 -14.77 11.89
C ALA A 3 10.55 -14.36 10.47
N ILE A 4 10.25 -13.11 10.07
CA ILE A 4 10.70 -12.55 8.79
C ILE A 4 12.14 -12.04 8.98
N ARG A 5 13.05 -12.41 8.09
CA ARG A 5 14.43 -11.91 8.10
C ARG A 5 14.41 -10.41 7.79
N VAL A 6 15.02 -9.62 8.67
CA VAL A 6 15.11 -8.16 8.52
C VAL A 6 16.46 -7.79 7.94
N ILE A 7 16.46 -7.01 6.87
CA ILE A 7 17.65 -6.41 6.28
C ILE A 7 17.61 -4.92 6.60
N GLU A 8 18.65 -4.45 7.29
CA GLU A 8 18.85 -3.02 7.54
C GLU A 8 19.82 -2.45 6.49
N ASN A 9 19.79 -1.13 6.29
CA ASN A 9 20.71 -0.39 5.42
C ASN A 9 20.72 -0.79 3.93
N CYS A 10 19.69 -1.48 3.43
CA CYS A 10 19.50 -1.65 2.00
C CYS A 10 19.15 -0.29 1.36
N GLN A 11 19.91 0.11 0.34
CA GLN A 11 19.73 1.39 -0.34
C GLN A 11 18.93 1.18 -1.62
N SER A 12 17.98 2.08 -1.92
CA SER A 12 17.11 1.90 -3.08
C SER A 12 17.83 1.99 -4.43
N ASN A 13 19.03 2.57 -4.47
CA ASN A 13 19.89 2.63 -5.65
C ASN A 13 20.88 1.44 -5.74
N HIS A 14 20.89 0.54 -4.76
CA HIS A 14 21.78 -0.61 -4.73
C HIS A 14 21.14 -1.77 -3.95
N ILE A 15 20.42 -2.62 -4.67
CA ILE A 15 19.84 -3.86 -4.15
C ILE A 15 20.79 -5.01 -4.53
N SER A 16 21.30 -5.75 -3.55
CA SER A 16 22.20 -6.87 -3.80
C SER A 16 21.48 -8.06 -4.45
N GLU A 17 22.22 -8.87 -5.20
CA GLU A 17 21.68 -10.08 -5.84
C GLU A 17 21.07 -11.04 -4.80
N GLU A 18 21.70 -11.20 -3.63
CA GLU A 18 21.18 -12.01 -2.51
C GLU A 18 19.74 -11.64 -2.13
N ILE A 19 19.43 -10.33 -2.09
CA ILE A 19 18.07 -9.84 -1.76
C ILE A 19 17.11 -10.16 -2.89
N LEU A 20 17.53 -9.99 -4.15
CA LEU A 20 16.71 -10.22 -5.33
C LEU A 20 16.38 -11.70 -5.55
N ILE A 21 17.31 -12.61 -5.21
CA ILE A 21 17.14 -14.06 -5.40
C ILE A 21 16.67 -14.78 -4.12
N SER A 22 16.25 -14.04 -3.09
CA SER A 22 15.82 -14.63 -1.82
C SER A 22 14.62 -15.56 -2.02
N ASN A 23 14.75 -16.79 -1.54
CA ASN A 23 13.68 -17.78 -1.53
C ASN A 23 12.77 -17.68 -0.29
N GLU A 24 12.96 -16.64 0.52
CA GLU A 24 12.10 -16.34 1.66
C GLU A 24 11.70 -14.86 1.72
N PRO A 25 10.55 -14.52 2.34
CA PRO A 25 10.16 -13.14 2.56
C PRO A 25 11.18 -12.37 3.39
N LEU A 26 11.51 -11.15 2.96
CA LEU A 26 12.43 -10.24 3.64
C LEU A 26 11.70 -8.95 4.03
N LEU A 27 12.08 -8.36 5.16
CA LEU A 27 11.73 -6.99 5.54
C LEU A 27 12.93 -6.07 5.28
N LEU A 28 12.84 -5.21 4.27
CA LEU A 28 13.85 -4.17 4.02
C LEU A 28 13.53 -2.93 4.85
N LYS A 29 14.08 -2.87 6.06
CA LYS A 29 13.75 -1.82 7.03
C LYS A 29 14.35 -0.49 6.57
N ASN A 30 13.54 0.58 6.61
CA ASN A 30 13.90 1.94 6.18
C ASN A 30 14.31 2.08 4.70
N PHE A 31 14.03 1.11 3.83
CA PHE A 31 14.49 1.12 2.44
C PHE A 31 14.16 2.41 1.66
N VAL A 32 12.97 2.96 1.86
CA VAL A 32 12.47 4.17 1.18
C VAL A 32 12.47 5.41 2.07
N HIS A 33 13.22 5.41 3.18
CA HIS A 33 13.15 6.47 4.19
C HIS A 33 13.49 7.87 3.66
N ASP A 34 14.24 7.94 2.56
CA ASP A 34 14.66 9.17 1.91
C ASP A 34 13.69 9.72 0.87
N TRP A 35 12.65 8.95 0.49
CA TRP A 35 11.68 9.39 -0.51
C TRP A 35 10.94 10.65 -0.03
N PRO A 36 10.70 11.64 -0.89
CA PRO A 36 10.01 12.87 -0.51
C PRO A 36 8.66 12.62 0.16
N LEU A 37 7.86 11.70 -0.38
CA LEU A 37 6.57 11.28 0.20
C LEU A 37 6.72 10.82 1.67
N VAL A 38 7.74 10.01 1.97
CA VAL A 38 7.99 9.46 3.30
C VAL A 38 8.46 10.56 4.26
N LYS A 39 9.25 11.52 3.78
CA LYS A 39 9.65 12.71 4.54
C LYS A 39 8.43 13.57 4.92
N GLU A 40 7.48 13.76 4.00
CA GLU A 40 6.23 14.48 4.30
C GLU A 40 5.32 13.71 5.27
N ALA A 41 5.21 12.39 5.11
CA ALA A 41 4.43 11.54 6.02
C ALA A 41 4.97 11.53 7.45
N LYS A 42 6.28 11.66 7.63
CA LYS A 42 6.91 11.81 8.96
C LYS A 42 6.58 13.14 9.65
N LYS A 43 6.13 14.17 8.91
CA LYS A 43 5.73 15.46 9.49
C LYS A 43 4.32 15.38 10.06
N SER A 44 3.35 14.91 9.28
CA SER A 44 1.95 14.68 9.69
C SER A 44 1.13 14.03 8.57
N ASP A 45 -0.04 13.50 8.92
CA ASP A 45 -1.05 13.04 7.95
C ASP A 45 -1.48 14.15 6.98
N SER A 46 -1.64 15.38 7.48
CA SER A 46 -1.99 16.53 6.65
C SER A 46 -0.90 16.91 5.65
N ALA A 47 0.38 16.78 6.02
CA ALA A 47 1.50 17.09 5.15
C ALA A 47 1.61 16.12 3.98
N VAL A 48 1.49 14.81 4.23
CA VAL A 48 1.52 13.80 3.15
C VAL A 48 0.31 13.92 2.23
N ILE A 49 -0.89 14.19 2.76
CA ILE A 49 -2.07 14.45 1.94
C ILE A 49 -1.85 15.68 1.04
N SER A 50 -1.30 16.75 1.60
CA SER A 50 -1.01 17.98 0.84
C SER A 50 0.04 17.74 -0.26
N TYR A 51 1.08 16.95 0.04
CA TYR A 51 2.07 16.52 -0.94
C TYR A 51 1.44 15.71 -2.08
N LEU A 52 0.62 14.69 -1.76
CA LEU A 52 -0.04 13.84 -2.75
C LEU A 52 -1.00 14.64 -3.65
N ARG A 53 -1.72 15.62 -3.10
CA ARG A 53 -2.63 16.48 -3.86
C ARG A 53 -1.94 17.26 -4.98
N ASN A 54 -0.64 17.55 -4.87
CA ASN A 54 0.11 18.22 -5.94
C ASN A 54 0.31 17.33 -7.18
N PHE A 55 0.15 16.01 -7.06
CA PHE A 55 0.28 15.04 -8.15
C PHE A 55 -1.06 14.49 -8.61
N ASP A 56 -2.16 14.91 -7.99
CA ASP A 56 -3.49 14.45 -8.35
C ASP A 56 -3.87 14.93 -9.76
N ALA A 57 -4.03 13.97 -10.67
CA ALA A 57 -4.44 14.23 -12.05
C ALA A 57 -5.93 14.61 -12.18
N LYS A 58 -6.68 14.67 -11.07
CA LYS A 58 -8.13 14.95 -11.00
C LYS A 58 -8.94 14.01 -11.88
N LYS A 59 -8.45 12.78 -12.04
CA LYS A 59 -9.12 11.74 -12.79
C LYS A 59 -10.01 10.97 -11.83
N PRO A 60 -11.29 10.76 -12.17
CA PRO A 60 -12.16 10.02 -11.28
C PRO A 60 -11.65 8.59 -11.11
N LEU A 61 -11.62 8.11 -9.87
CA LEU A 61 -11.19 6.78 -9.46
C LEU A 61 -12.41 5.88 -9.24
N THR A 62 -12.25 4.58 -9.46
CA THR A 62 -13.28 3.60 -9.13
C THR A 62 -12.93 2.99 -7.79
N ALA A 63 -13.73 3.31 -6.78
CA ALA A 63 -13.64 2.70 -5.46
C ALA A 63 -14.56 1.48 -5.38
N MET A 64 -14.15 0.47 -4.62
CA MET A 64 -14.99 -0.67 -4.24
C MET A 64 -15.43 -0.45 -2.81
N THR A 65 -16.74 -0.37 -2.57
CA THR A 65 -17.30 -0.12 -1.24
C THR A 65 -18.14 -1.30 -0.81
N GLY A 66 -17.80 -1.92 0.33
CA GLY A 66 -18.58 -3.01 0.91
C GLY A 66 -19.07 -2.68 2.31
N ASP A 67 -20.03 -3.47 2.80
CA ASP A 67 -20.59 -3.33 4.13
C ASP A 67 -19.53 -3.58 5.22
N PRO A 68 -19.51 -2.85 6.35
CA PRO A 68 -18.54 -3.08 7.43
C PRO A 68 -18.45 -4.53 7.92
N SER A 69 -19.54 -5.30 7.84
CA SER A 69 -19.60 -6.72 8.23
C SER A 69 -18.64 -7.61 7.45
N ILE A 70 -18.24 -7.24 6.21
CA ILE A 70 -17.29 -8.03 5.41
C ILE A 70 -15.84 -7.86 5.88
N LYS A 71 -15.58 -6.95 6.84
CA LYS A 71 -14.25 -6.70 7.45
C LYS A 71 -13.15 -6.46 6.40
N GLY A 72 -13.48 -5.72 5.35
CA GLY A 72 -12.56 -5.38 4.25
C GLY A 72 -12.35 -6.49 3.22
N ARG A 73 -13.01 -7.65 3.35
CA ARG A 73 -12.89 -8.75 2.40
C ARG A 73 -13.86 -8.58 1.23
N ILE A 74 -13.37 -7.93 0.18
CA ILE A 74 -14.03 -7.82 -1.13
C ILE A 74 -14.10 -9.20 -1.81
N PHE A 75 -15.31 -9.71 -2.04
CA PHE A 75 -15.54 -11.06 -2.58
C PHE A 75 -16.96 -11.23 -3.17
N TYR A 76 -17.37 -12.47 -3.45
CA TYR A 76 -18.76 -12.85 -3.68
C TYR A 76 -19.61 -12.70 -2.41
N ASN A 77 -20.92 -12.46 -2.59
CA ASN A 77 -21.90 -12.55 -1.51
C ASN A 77 -22.17 -14.02 -1.12
N GLU A 78 -22.92 -14.24 -0.03
CA GLU A 78 -23.10 -15.57 0.58
C GLU A 78 -23.80 -16.59 -0.33
N ASP A 79 -24.76 -16.14 -1.13
CA ASP A 79 -25.51 -16.99 -2.06
C ASP A 79 -24.82 -17.12 -3.44
N LEU A 80 -23.64 -16.51 -3.60
CA LEU A 80 -22.83 -16.51 -4.83
C LEU A 80 -23.55 -15.91 -6.05
N SER A 81 -24.63 -15.15 -5.85
CA SER A 81 -25.38 -14.49 -6.94
C SER A 81 -24.68 -13.24 -7.47
N GLY A 82 -23.73 -12.71 -6.71
CA GLY A 82 -23.03 -11.47 -7.05
C GLY A 82 -21.90 -11.16 -6.09
N PHE A 83 -21.58 -9.88 -5.96
CA PHE A 83 -20.49 -9.41 -5.11
C PHE A 83 -21.00 -8.85 -3.79
N ASN A 84 -20.13 -8.84 -2.78
CA ASN A 84 -20.41 -8.23 -1.48
C ASN A 84 -20.02 -6.73 -1.40
N PHE A 85 -19.85 -6.08 -2.56
CA PHE A 85 -19.43 -4.69 -2.71
C PHE A 85 -20.05 -4.04 -3.95
N ASP A 86 -20.05 -2.72 -3.96
CA ASP A 86 -20.45 -1.89 -5.10
C ASP A 86 -19.27 -1.10 -5.67
N TYR A 87 -19.33 -0.78 -6.96
CA TYR A 87 -18.43 0.18 -7.59
C TYR A 87 -18.94 1.62 -7.40
N ARG A 88 -18.06 2.52 -6.97
CA ARG A 88 -18.34 3.96 -6.89
C ARG A 88 -17.31 4.76 -7.64
N ARG A 89 -17.77 5.73 -8.43
CA ARG A 89 -16.89 6.75 -9.02
C ARG A 89 -16.67 7.85 -7.99
N VAL A 90 -15.40 8.09 -7.65
CA VAL A 90 -14.98 9.14 -6.72
C VAL A 90 -14.05 10.12 -7.44
N SER A 91 -14.16 11.40 -7.12
CA SER A 91 -13.38 12.50 -7.68
C SER A 91 -12.86 13.40 -6.57
#